data_AF-A0A2P2MGT0-F1
#
_entry.id   AF-A0A2P2MGT0-F1
#
_cell.length_a   1.000
_cell.length_b   1.000
_cell.length_c   1.000
_cell.angle_alpha   90.00
_cell.angle_beta   90.00
_cell.angle_gamma   90.00
#
_symmetry.space_group_name_H-M   'P 1'
#
loop_
_entity.id
_entity.type
_entity.pdbx_description
1 polymer ?
#
loop_
_entity_poly.entity_id
_entity_poly.type
_entity_poly.pdbx_seq_one_letter_code
_entity_poly.pdbx_strand_id
1 'polypeptide(L)'
;MPFYFHSCDGLATKMWRSFLYFLTALQSLLFAAGLRPTPAQATAVSWILKDGMQHVGKLICSNLGARMDSEPKRWRILADMLYDLGTGLEVLSPLCPHLFLEVAGLGNFAKGMAVVAARATRLPIYSSFAKEGNLSDLFAKGEAISTLFNVVGLGIGIQLASTICSSLQGKVYLVHHHYQIQGFFFPLLPLFKNSFSV
;
A
#
# COMPACT_ATOMS: atom_id res chain seq x y z
N MET A 1 32.93 -14.85 0.56
CA MET A 1 31.48 -14.74 0.27
C MET A 1 31.12 -13.45 -0.53
N PRO A 2 31.66 -13.15 -1.73
CA PRO A 2 31.22 -11.97 -2.51
C PRO A 2 30.26 -12.28 -3.67
N PHE A 3 30.08 -13.55 -4.07
CA PHE A 3 29.38 -13.90 -5.31
C PHE A 3 27.84 -13.79 -5.27
N TYR A 4 27.21 -13.83 -4.09
CA TYR A 4 25.75 -13.71 -3.98
C TYR A 4 25.26 -12.27 -4.16
N PHE A 5 26.11 -11.28 -3.92
CA PHE A 5 25.72 -9.86 -3.90
C PHE A 5 25.42 -9.31 -5.29
N HIS A 6 26.19 -9.72 -6.31
CA HIS A 6 26.10 -9.17 -7.67
C HIS A 6 24.97 -9.80 -8.52
N SER A 7 24.48 -10.98 -8.11
CA SER A 7 23.37 -11.67 -8.82
C SER A 7 21.99 -11.11 -8.45
N CYS A 8 21.83 -10.52 -7.26
CA CYS A 8 20.55 -10.03 -6.74
C CYS A 8 20.09 -8.69 -7.33
N ASP A 9 21.01 -7.79 -7.67
CA ASP A 9 20.66 -6.49 -8.28
C ASP A 9 20.05 -6.67 -9.69
N GLY A 10 20.52 -7.69 -10.42
CA GLY A 10 19.94 -8.11 -11.70
C GLY A 10 18.62 -8.85 -11.57
N LEU A 11 18.36 -9.51 -10.43
CA LEU A 11 17.12 -10.26 -10.21
C LEU A 11 15.94 -9.33 -9.89
N ALA A 12 16.18 -8.27 -9.10
CA ALA A 12 15.15 -7.29 -8.75
C ALA A 12 14.66 -6.50 -9.97
N THR A 13 15.58 -6.07 -10.84
CA THR A 13 15.22 -5.39 -12.09
C THR A 13 14.53 -6.32 -13.09
N LYS A 14 14.93 -7.60 -13.16
CA LYS A 14 14.22 -8.62 -13.97
C LYS A 14 12.82 -8.91 -13.43
N MET A 15 12.66 -9.04 -12.12
CA MET A 15 11.36 -9.32 -11.49
C MET A 15 10.40 -8.12 -11.61
N TRP A 16 10.92 -6.91 -11.45
CA TRP A 16 10.19 -5.66 -11.72
C TRP A 16 9.67 -5.59 -13.16
N ARG A 17 10.54 -5.88 -14.14
CA ARG A 17 10.17 -5.92 -15.56
C ARG A 17 9.14 -7.02 -15.84
N SER A 18 9.37 -8.24 -15.37
CA SER A 18 8.44 -9.36 -15.56
C SER A 18 7.07 -9.10 -14.92
N PHE A 19 7.03 -8.40 -13.78
CA PHE A 19 5.77 -8.03 -13.16
C PHE A 19 5.04 -6.96 -13.98
N LEU A 20 5.71 -5.90 -14.41
CA LEU A 20 5.15 -4.90 -15.35
C LEU A 20 4.62 -5.55 -16.64
N TYR A 21 5.34 -6.53 -17.20
CA TYR A 21 4.87 -7.31 -18.35
C TYR A 21 3.66 -8.18 -18.02
N PHE A 22 3.60 -8.75 -16.81
CA PHE A 22 2.42 -9.47 -16.34
C PHE A 22 1.21 -8.54 -16.20
N LEU A 23 1.41 -7.29 -15.75
CA LEU A 23 0.35 -6.29 -15.64
C LEU A 23 -0.25 -5.95 -17.01
N THR A 24 0.59 -5.67 -18.00
CA THR A 24 0.13 -5.37 -19.37
C THR A 24 -0.47 -6.60 -20.05
N ALA A 25 0.08 -7.80 -19.79
CA ALA A 25 -0.47 -9.06 -20.31
C ALA A 25 -1.85 -9.40 -19.71
N LEU A 26 -2.08 -9.14 -18.42
CA LEU A 26 -3.38 -9.39 -17.80
C LEU A 26 -4.44 -8.42 -18.32
N GLN A 27 -4.09 -7.14 -18.50
CA GLN A 27 -4.97 -6.15 -19.13
C GLN A 27 -5.33 -6.53 -20.57
N SER A 28 -4.35 -7.00 -21.36
CA SER A 28 -4.59 -7.40 -22.74
C SER A 28 -5.39 -8.70 -22.85
N LEU A 29 -5.17 -9.67 -21.96
CA LEU A 29 -5.97 -10.91 -21.88
C LEU A 29 -7.42 -10.64 -21.48
N LEU A 30 -7.66 -9.75 -20.51
CA LEU A 30 -9.02 -9.35 -20.11
C LEU A 30 -9.75 -8.63 -21.26
N PHE A 31 -9.05 -7.80 -22.02
CA PHE A 31 -9.57 -7.15 -23.23
C PHE A 31 -9.87 -8.18 -24.34
N ALA A 32 -8.97 -9.15 -24.54
CA ALA A 32 -9.12 -10.22 -25.54
C ALA A 32 -10.24 -11.22 -25.20
N ALA A 33 -10.53 -11.46 -23.92
CA ALA A 33 -11.60 -12.34 -23.46
C ALA A 33 -13.03 -11.77 -23.68
N GLY A 34 -13.17 -10.60 -24.30
CA GLY A 34 -14.48 -10.01 -24.63
C GLY A 34 -15.22 -9.39 -23.45
N LEU A 35 -14.63 -9.42 -22.25
CA LEU A 35 -15.06 -8.61 -21.12
C LEU A 35 -14.76 -7.16 -21.45
N ARG A 36 -15.70 -6.43 -22.07
CA ARG A 36 -15.65 -4.96 -22.10
C ARG A 36 -15.66 -4.52 -20.64
N PRO A 37 -14.51 -4.11 -20.07
CA PRO A 37 -14.47 -3.88 -18.65
C PRO A 37 -15.39 -2.70 -18.37
N THR A 38 -16.38 -2.91 -17.51
CA THR A 38 -17.10 -1.76 -16.97
C THR A 38 -16.07 -0.85 -16.29
N PRO A 39 -16.29 0.47 -16.23
CA PRO A 39 -15.37 1.38 -15.55
C PRO A 39 -15.03 0.91 -14.12
N ALA A 40 -15.98 0.25 -13.46
CA ALA A 40 -15.80 -0.39 -12.16
C ALA A 40 -14.83 -1.58 -12.18
N GLN A 41 -14.91 -2.47 -13.19
CA GLN A 41 -13.99 -3.62 -13.32
C GLN A 41 -12.57 -3.18 -13.66
N ALA A 42 -12.38 -2.22 -14.57
CA ALA A 42 -11.06 -1.67 -14.90
C ALA A 42 -10.39 -1.02 -13.67
N THR A 43 -11.20 -0.31 -12.87
CA THR A 43 -10.76 0.28 -11.60
C THR A 43 -10.36 -0.82 -10.63
N ALA A 44 -11.22 -1.82 -10.39
CA ALA A 44 -10.92 -2.92 -9.47
C ALA A 44 -9.62 -3.66 -9.82
N VAL A 45 -9.40 -3.96 -11.10
CA VAL A 45 -8.16 -4.58 -11.59
C VAL A 45 -6.96 -3.67 -11.28
N SER A 46 -7.06 -2.37 -11.56
CA SER A 46 -5.98 -1.41 -11.29
C SER A 46 -5.64 -1.33 -9.79
N TRP A 47 -6.64 -1.38 -8.90
CA TRP A 47 -6.44 -1.42 -7.44
C TRP A 47 -5.75 -2.72 -7.00
N ILE A 48 -6.21 -3.87 -7.49
CA ILE A 48 -5.60 -5.17 -7.18
C ILE A 48 -4.14 -5.20 -7.65
N LEU A 49 -3.86 -4.69 -8.86
CA LEU A 49 -2.50 -4.64 -9.40
C LEU A 49 -1.60 -3.71 -8.57
N LYS A 50 -2.10 -2.52 -8.26
CA LYS A 50 -1.41 -1.54 -7.40
C LYS A 50 -1.08 -2.16 -6.04
N ASP A 51 -2.00 -2.88 -5.41
CA ASP A 51 -1.76 -3.53 -4.10
C ASP A 51 -0.85 -4.76 -4.22
N GLY A 52 -0.93 -5.48 -5.34
CA GLY A 52 -0.01 -6.58 -5.67
C GLY A 52 1.45 -6.14 -5.66
N MET A 53 1.76 -4.93 -6.13
CA MET A 53 3.12 -4.36 -6.10
C MET A 53 3.73 -4.32 -4.69
N GLN A 54 2.90 -4.11 -3.66
CA GLN A 54 3.38 -4.10 -2.28
C GLN A 54 3.89 -5.49 -1.86
N HIS A 55 3.21 -6.56 -2.27
CA HIS A 55 3.64 -7.93 -1.97
C HIS A 55 4.93 -8.30 -2.70
N VAL A 56 5.08 -7.86 -3.94
CA VAL A 56 6.34 -8.01 -4.70
C VAL A 56 7.49 -7.33 -3.96
N GLY A 57 7.29 -6.09 -3.49
CA GLY A 57 8.28 -5.36 -2.70
C GLY A 57 8.70 -6.13 -1.44
N LYS A 58 7.75 -6.76 -0.74
CA LYS A 58 8.04 -7.60 0.43
C LYS A 58 8.94 -8.80 0.07
N LEU A 59 8.63 -9.51 -1.01
CA LEU A 59 9.39 -10.68 -1.47
C LEU A 59 10.82 -10.33 -1.89
N ILE A 60 11.02 -9.18 -2.55
CA ILE A 60 12.38 -8.74 -2.90
C ILE A 60 13.15 -8.39 -1.62
N CYS A 61 12.52 -7.65 -0.72
CA CYS A 61 13.14 -7.18 0.51
C CYS A 61 13.50 -8.32 1.47
N SER A 62 12.75 -9.44 1.49
CA SER A 62 13.08 -10.59 2.35
C SER A 62 14.43 -11.21 2.02
N ASN A 63 14.91 -11.12 0.78
CA ASN A 63 16.24 -11.62 0.39
C ASN A 63 17.38 -10.76 0.94
N LEU A 64 17.09 -9.55 1.42
CA LEU A 64 18.07 -8.62 1.99
C LEU A 64 18.22 -8.77 3.51
N GLY A 65 17.53 -9.73 4.14
CA GLY A 65 17.48 -9.89 5.60
C GLY A 65 18.85 -9.96 6.29
N ALA A 66 19.79 -10.73 5.73
CA ALA A 66 21.14 -10.84 6.29
C ALA A 66 21.89 -9.49 6.35
N ARG A 67 21.63 -8.57 5.41
CA ARG A 67 22.19 -7.21 5.43
C ARG A 67 21.47 -6.32 6.44
N MET A 68 20.19 -6.58 6.70
CA MET A 68 19.41 -5.83 7.69
C MET A 68 19.88 -6.13 9.11
N ASP A 69 20.25 -7.38 9.37
CA ASP A 69 20.78 -7.80 10.67
C ASP A 69 22.17 -7.19 10.96
N SER A 70 23.00 -6.93 9.93
CA SER A 70 24.33 -6.36 10.14
C SER A 70 24.32 -4.89 10.55
N GLU A 71 23.37 -4.09 10.03
CA GLU A 71 23.29 -2.64 10.33
C GLU A 71 21.83 -2.19 10.58
N PRO A 72 21.19 -2.66 11.66
CA PRO A 72 19.74 -2.51 11.84
C PRO A 72 19.28 -1.05 11.98
N LYS A 73 20.12 -0.17 12.54
CA LYS A 73 19.82 1.27 12.66
C LYS A 73 19.71 1.96 11.30
N ARG A 74 20.64 1.67 10.37
CA ARG A 74 20.64 2.27 9.02
C ARG A 74 19.45 1.78 8.22
N TRP A 75 19.19 0.47 8.26
CA TRP A 75 18.04 -0.12 7.58
C TRP A 75 16.70 0.35 8.14
N ARG A 76 16.62 0.66 9.43
CA ARG A 76 15.43 1.29 10.02
C ARG A 76 15.17 2.68 9.46
N ILE A 77 16.19 3.54 9.40
CA ILE A 77 16.07 4.89 8.84
C ILE A 77 15.73 4.82 7.34
N LEU A 78 16.38 3.94 6.58
CA LEU A 78 16.06 3.71 5.17
C LEU A 78 14.62 3.22 4.98
N ALA A 79 14.13 2.34 5.86
CA ALA A 79 12.76 1.87 5.82
C ALA A 79 11.77 3.03 6.02
N ASP A 80 12.00 3.90 7.00
CA ASP A 80 11.15 5.05 7.26
C ASP A 80 11.14 6.01 6.06
N MET A 81 12.32 6.36 5.52
CA MET A 81 12.44 7.20 4.31
C MET A 81 11.71 6.60 3.10
N LEU A 82 11.84 5.28 2.89
CA LEU A 82 11.21 4.59 1.77
C LEU A 82 9.70 4.50 1.93
N TYR A 83 9.21 4.38 3.17
CA TYR A 83 7.79 4.41 3.48
C TYR A 83 7.18 5.79 3.23
N ASP A 84 7.86 6.86 3.66
CA ASP A 84 7.43 8.23 3.45
C ASP A 84 7.44 8.60 1.95
N LEU A 85 8.48 8.20 1.21
CA LEU A 85 8.52 8.36 -0.25
C LEU A 85 7.37 7.61 -0.92
N GLY A 86 7.13 6.36 -0.51
CA GLY A 86 6.05 5.54 -1.08
C GLY A 86 4.66 6.14 -0.81
N THR A 87 4.45 6.69 0.38
CA THR A 87 3.24 7.42 0.76
C THR A 87 3.11 8.72 -0.04
N GLY A 88 4.20 9.47 -0.21
CA GLY A 88 4.25 10.68 -1.04
C GLY A 88 3.87 10.40 -2.49
N LEU A 89 4.42 9.34 -3.09
CA LEU A 89 4.05 8.92 -4.45
C LEU A 89 2.57 8.57 -4.57
N GLU A 90 1.99 7.92 -3.56
CA GLU A 90 0.57 7.57 -3.56
C GLU A 90 -0.33 8.80 -3.43
N VAL A 91 0.07 9.80 -2.62
CA VAL A 91 -0.61 11.10 -2.50
C VAL A 91 -0.48 11.92 -3.79
N LEU A 92 0.65 11.81 -4.50
CA LEU A 92 0.86 12.47 -5.80
C LEU A 92 0.17 11.76 -6.97
N SER A 93 -0.19 10.48 -6.82
CA SER A 93 -0.80 9.68 -7.88
C SER A 93 -2.06 10.28 -8.52
N PRO A 94 -2.97 10.98 -7.80
CA PRO A 94 -4.13 11.61 -8.41
C PRO A 94 -3.80 12.83 -9.29
N LEU A 95 -2.61 13.43 -9.14
CA LEU A 95 -2.17 14.58 -9.95
C LEU A 95 -1.77 14.15 -11.37
N CYS A 96 -1.42 12.87 -11.56
CA CYS A 96 -1.00 12.30 -12.83
C CYS A 96 -1.88 11.09 -13.22
N PRO A 97 -3.15 11.30 -13.62
CA PRO A 97 -4.10 10.20 -13.88
C PRO A 97 -3.65 9.26 -15.01
N HIS A 98 -2.82 9.75 -15.94
CA HIS A 98 -2.25 8.96 -17.04
C HIS A 98 -1.16 7.96 -16.59
N LEU A 99 -0.51 8.21 -15.45
CA LEU A 99 0.53 7.35 -14.85
C LEU A 99 0.11 6.80 -13.48
N PHE A 100 -1.18 6.86 -13.15
CA PHE A 100 -1.70 6.50 -11.82
C PHE A 100 -1.20 5.14 -11.35
N LEU A 101 -1.29 4.12 -12.21
CA LEU A 101 -0.91 2.74 -11.86
C LEU A 101 0.61 2.61 -11.64
N GLU A 102 1.42 3.31 -12.42
CA GLU A 102 2.88 3.27 -12.30
C GLU A 102 3.36 3.97 -11.04
N VAL A 103 2.86 5.19 -10.80
CA VAL A 103 3.25 6.01 -9.64
C VAL A 103 2.72 5.39 -8.35
N ALA A 104 1.44 5.02 -8.30
CA ALA A 104 0.85 4.38 -7.13
C ALA A 104 1.40 2.97 -6.90
N GLY A 105 1.67 2.22 -7.97
CA GLY A 105 2.28 0.89 -7.90
C GLY A 105 3.72 0.95 -7.39
N LEU A 106 4.53 1.91 -7.86
CA LEU A 106 5.88 2.16 -7.34
C LEU A 106 5.84 2.60 -5.87
N GLY A 107 4.88 3.44 -5.49
CA GLY A 107 4.67 3.84 -4.11
C GLY A 107 4.34 2.64 -3.20
N ASN A 108 3.43 1.78 -3.63
CA ASN A 108 3.08 0.55 -2.91
C ASN A 108 4.26 -0.44 -2.84
N PHE A 109 5.04 -0.57 -3.91
CA PHE A 109 6.26 -1.37 -3.92
C PHE A 109 7.28 -0.88 -2.87
N ALA A 110 7.55 0.43 -2.84
CA ALA A 110 8.45 1.06 -1.88
C ALA A 110 7.98 0.84 -0.44
N LYS A 111 6.68 1.05 -0.16
CA LYS A 111 6.08 0.73 1.15
C LYS A 111 6.21 -0.76 1.49
N GLY A 112 6.07 -1.65 0.52
CA GLY A 112 6.24 -3.10 0.69
C GLY A 112 7.64 -3.46 1.18
N MET A 113 8.67 -2.89 0.55
CA MET A 113 10.05 -3.05 0.99
C MET A 113 10.29 -2.45 2.38
N ALA A 114 9.83 -1.23 2.61
CA ALA A 114 9.96 -0.53 3.88
C ALA A 114 9.38 -1.32 5.05
N VAL A 115 8.17 -1.89 4.88
CA VAL A 115 7.51 -2.69 5.92
C VAL A 115 8.35 -3.91 6.31
N VAL A 116 8.97 -4.60 5.34
CA VAL A 116 9.83 -5.75 5.65
C VAL A 116 11.08 -5.30 6.38
N ALA A 117 11.75 -4.24 5.91
CA ALA A 117 12.95 -3.72 6.55
C ALA A 117 12.69 -3.24 7.98
N ALA A 118 11.60 -2.52 8.22
CA ALA A 118 11.20 -2.07 9.55
C ALA A 118 10.80 -3.22 10.50
N ARG A 119 10.34 -4.36 9.96
CA ARG A 119 10.02 -5.56 10.76
C ARG A 119 11.26 -6.38 11.06
N ALA A 120 12.12 -6.60 10.06
CA ALA A 120 13.37 -7.35 10.22
C ALA A 120 14.30 -6.69 11.25
N THR A 121 14.39 -5.35 11.23
CA THR A 121 15.25 -4.59 12.15
C THR A 121 14.71 -4.50 13.59
N ARG A 122 13.43 -4.79 13.85
CA ARG A 122 12.83 -4.70 15.19
C ARG A 122 13.49 -5.65 16.19
N LEU A 123 13.69 -6.90 15.79
CA LEU A 123 14.25 -7.93 16.67
C LEU A 123 15.69 -7.60 17.13
N PRO A 124 16.66 -7.30 16.24
CA PRO A 124 18.02 -6.94 16.65
C PRO A 124 18.09 -5.60 17.43
N ILE A 125 17.15 -4.68 17.19
CA ILE A 125 17.05 -3.45 18.01
C ILE A 125 16.58 -3.81 19.42
N TYR A 126 15.51 -4.59 19.58
CA TYR A 126 15.01 -4.97 20.90
C TYR A 126 15.96 -5.88 21.66
N SER A 127 16.70 -6.77 20.99
CA SER A 127 17.73 -7.58 21.65
C SER A 127 18.85 -6.73 22.25
N SER A 128 19.15 -5.57 21.67
CA SER A 128 20.12 -4.61 22.22
C SER A 128 19.62 -3.92 23.50
N PHE A 129 18.31 -3.90 23.74
CA PHE A 129 17.68 -3.33 24.93
C PHE A 129 17.20 -4.38 25.93
N ALA A 130 17.17 -5.64 25.54
CA ALA A 130 16.74 -6.73 26.38
C ALA A 130 17.74 -6.97 27.52
N LYS A 131 17.21 -7.24 28.70
CA LYS A 131 17.93 -7.77 29.86
C LYS A 131 17.56 -9.24 30.02
N GLU A 132 18.40 -10.04 30.68
CA GLU A 132 18.31 -11.50 30.76
C GLU A 132 16.86 -12.06 30.71
N GLY A 133 16.52 -12.68 29.58
CA GLY A 133 15.24 -13.38 29.38
C GLY A 133 13.99 -12.53 29.05
N ASN A 134 14.08 -11.19 28.99
CA ASN A 134 12.89 -10.32 28.83
C ASN A 134 12.58 -9.87 27.39
N LEU A 135 13.24 -10.43 26.37
CA LEU A 135 13.11 -9.98 24.97
C LEU A 135 11.67 -10.08 24.44
N SER A 136 10.94 -11.15 24.80
CA SER A 136 9.56 -11.36 24.38
C SER A 136 8.59 -10.36 25.02
N ASP A 137 8.80 -9.98 26.28
CA ASP A 137 8.01 -8.95 26.96
C ASP A 137 8.23 -7.57 26.32
N LEU A 138 9.49 -7.23 25.99
CA LEU A 138 9.80 -5.99 25.29
C LEU A 138 9.15 -5.95 23.89
N PHE A 139 9.21 -7.05 23.15
CA PHE A 139 8.56 -7.16 21.84
C PHE A 139 7.03 -7.01 21.97
N ALA A 140 6.41 -7.70 22.92
CA ALA A 140 4.96 -7.65 23.15
C ALA A 140 4.50 -6.23 23.51
N LYS A 141 5.22 -5.54 24.40
CA LYS A 141 4.95 -4.14 24.77
C LYS A 141 5.13 -3.21 23.58
N GLY A 142 6.17 -3.40 22.78
CA GLY A 142 6.41 -2.63 21.55
C GLY A 142 5.25 -2.77 20.55
N GLU A 143 4.78 -3.99 20.30
CA GLU A 143 3.63 -4.23 19.42
C GLU A 143 2.31 -3.68 20.00
N ALA A 144 2.10 -3.77 21.31
CA ALA A 144 0.93 -3.20 21.97
C ALA A 144 0.88 -1.67 21.80
N ILE A 145 2.02 -0.99 22.00
CA ILE A 145 2.13 0.46 21.79
C ILE A 145 1.89 0.81 20.31
N SER A 146 2.51 0.08 19.37
CA SER A 146 2.28 0.29 17.94
C SER A 146 0.80 0.11 17.56
N THR A 147 0.12 -0.86 18.15
CA THR A 147 -1.30 -1.12 17.91
C THR A 147 -2.16 0.01 18.47
N LEU A 148 -1.86 0.50 19.68
CA LEU A 148 -2.56 1.64 20.27
C LEU A 148 -2.45 2.88 19.38
N PHE A 149 -1.25 3.20 18.89
CA PHE A 149 -1.05 4.33 17.97
C PHE A 149 -1.80 4.14 16.64
N ASN A 150 -1.87 2.92 16.11
CA ASN A 150 -2.68 2.65 14.92
C ASN A 150 -4.17 2.90 15.17
N VAL A 151 -4.72 2.45 16.30
CA VAL A 151 -6.14 2.67 16.65
C VAL A 151 -6.44 4.14 16.82
N VAL A 152 -5.59 4.87 17.55
CA VAL A 152 -5.72 6.32 17.72
C VAL A 152 -5.62 7.04 16.38
N GLY A 153 -4.64 6.67 15.55
CA GLY A 153 -4.45 7.24 14.22
C GLY A 153 -5.65 7.01 13.29
N LEU A 154 -6.25 5.81 13.30
CA LEU A 154 -7.46 5.51 12.56
C LEU A 154 -8.65 6.35 13.04
N GLY A 155 -8.83 6.48 14.36
CA GLY A 155 -9.88 7.33 14.94
C GLY A 155 -9.74 8.79 14.49
N ILE A 156 -8.53 9.36 14.57
CA ILE A 156 -8.25 10.72 14.11
C ILE A 156 -8.47 10.82 12.59
N GLY A 157 -7.99 9.85 11.81
CA GLY A 157 -8.14 9.83 10.35
C GLY A 157 -9.60 9.82 9.90
N ILE A 158 -10.46 9.03 10.56
CA ILE A 158 -11.90 9.01 10.28
C ILE A 158 -12.54 10.37 10.59
N GLN A 159 -12.18 10.99 11.72
CA GLN A 159 -12.70 12.31 12.11
C GLN A 159 -12.23 13.43 11.17
N LEU A 160 -10.99 13.36 10.69
CA LEU A 160 -10.48 14.29 9.68
C LEU A 160 -11.19 14.07 8.34
N ALA A 161 -11.36 12.82 7.90
CA ALA A 161 -12.05 12.50 6.66
C ALA A 161 -13.50 12.97 6.68
N SER A 162 -14.21 12.81 7.81
CA SER A 162 -15.59 13.29 7.95
C SER A 162 -15.67 14.82 7.95
N THR A 163 -14.71 15.51 8.56
CA THR A 163 -14.63 16.99 8.59
C THR A 163 -14.24 17.58 7.22
N ILE A 164 -13.32 16.96 6.49
CA ILE A 164 -12.94 17.38 5.14
C ILE A 164 -14.10 17.14 4.17
N CYS A 165 -14.80 16.00 4.30
CA CYS A 165 -15.96 15.67 3.47
C CYS A 165 -17.15 16.63 3.74
N SER A 166 -17.33 17.10 4.98
CA SER A 166 -18.34 18.12 5.30
C SER A 166 -17.90 19.55 4.93
N SER A 167 -16.60 19.87 4.99
CA SER A 167 -16.07 21.21 4.65
C SER A 167 -15.95 21.45 3.13
N LEU A 168 -15.77 20.39 2.32
CA LEU A 168 -15.84 20.45 0.85
C LEU A 168 -17.28 20.49 0.29
N GLN A 169 -18.26 20.95 1.09
CA GLN A 169 -19.50 21.53 0.56
C GLN A 169 -19.26 22.98 0.11
N GLY A 170 -18.41 23.10 -0.90
CA GLY A 170 -18.16 24.31 -1.69
C GLY A 170 -17.70 23.91 -3.08
N LYS A 171 -18.66 23.61 -3.97
CA LYS A 171 -18.58 23.59 -5.45
C LYS A 171 -17.15 23.65 -6.03
N VAL A 172 -16.65 22.59 -6.69
CA VAL A 172 -16.05 22.66 -8.05
C VAL A 172 -15.76 21.28 -8.68
N TYR A 173 -15.33 20.21 -7.99
CA TYR A 173 -14.85 19.01 -8.74
C TYR A 173 -15.76 17.78 -8.77
N LEU A 174 -16.77 17.67 -7.91
CA LEU A 174 -17.80 16.62 -8.00
C LEU A 174 -18.95 16.96 -8.96
N VAL A 175 -18.98 18.16 -9.57
CA VAL A 175 -20.10 18.64 -10.40
C VAL A 175 -19.77 18.74 -11.90
N HIS A 176 -18.51 18.72 -12.35
CA HIS A 176 -18.23 18.79 -13.80
C HIS A 176 -17.85 17.46 -14.47
N HIS A 177 -17.43 16.43 -13.71
CA HIS A 177 -17.13 15.10 -14.29
C HIS A 177 -18.06 13.98 -13.81
N HIS A 178 -18.90 14.24 -12.81
CA HIS A 178 -19.85 13.26 -12.26
C HIS A 178 -21.22 13.29 -12.96
N TYR A 179 -21.53 14.35 -13.71
CA TYR A 179 -22.81 14.50 -14.45
C TYR A 179 -22.93 13.66 -15.72
N GLN A 180 -21.89 12.94 -16.13
CA GLN A 180 -21.99 12.01 -17.28
C GLN A 180 -22.04 10.53 -16.88
N ILE A 181 -21.81 10.18 -15.61
CA ILE A 181 -21.75 8.77 -15.15
C ILE A 181 -22.81 8.45 -14.08
N GLN A 182 -23.41 9.45 -13.42
CA GLN A 182 -24.53 9.25 -12.49
C GLN A 182 -25.90 8.99 -13.15
N GLY A 183 -25.97 8.89 -14.49
CA GLY A 183 -27.21 8.55 -15.19
C GLY A 183 -27.59 7.06 -15.19
N PHE A 184 -26.80 6.17 -14.55
CA PHE A 184 -26.97 4.72 -14.71
C PHE A 184 -27.07 3.90 -13.41
N PHE A 185 -27.04 4.54 -12.24
CA PHE A 185 -27.07 3.81 -10.96
C PHE A 185 -28.08 4.38 -9.97
N PHE A 186 -29.33 4.51 -10.42
CA PHE A 186 -30.48 4.73 -9.55
C PHE A 186 -31.66 3.99 -10.18
N PRO A 187 -31.81 2.67 -9.90
CA PRO A 187 -32.89 2.30 -8.99
C PRO A 187 -32.65 0.95 -8.29
N LEU A 188 -32.13 0.92 -7.05
CA LEU A 188 -32.37 -0.25 -6.16
C LEU A 188 -32.12 0.03 -4.67
N LEU A 189 -32.50 1.22 -4.21
CA LEU A 189 -32.53 1.54 -2.78
C LEU A 189 -33.94 1.75 -2.19
N PRO A 190 -34.93 0.84 -2.37
CA PRO A 190 -36.10 0.81 -1.49
C PRO A 190 -36.15 -0.39 -0.50
N LEU A 191 -35.08 -1.17 -0.31
CA LEU A 191 -35.14 -2.40 0.51
C LEU A 191 -34.64 -2.31 1.97
N PHE A 192 -34.15 -1.16 2.45
CA PHE A 192 -33.62 -1.04 3.82
C PHE A 192 -34.27 0.08 4.64
N LYS A 193 -35.61 0.21 4.57
CA LYS A 193 -36.34 1.22 5.36
C LYS A 193 -37.42 0.69 6.31
N ASN A 194 -37.57 -0.63 6.48
CA ASN A 194 -38.67 -1.19 7.30
C ASN A 194 -38.28 -2.26 8.35
N SER A 195 -37.03 -2.35 8.81
CA SER A 195 -36.67 -3.29 9.92
C SER A 195 -36.39 -2.64 11.27
N PHE A 196 -36.75 -1.38 11.47
CA PHE A 196 -36.86 -0.80 12.82
C PHE A 196 -38.16 -0.01 12.94
N SER A 197 -39.27 -0.74 13.03
CA SER A 197 -40.45 -0.35 13.79
C SER A 197 -41.35 -1.58 14.01
N VAL A 198 -40.91 -2.48 14.90
CA VAL A 198 -41.58 -3.01 16.12
C VAL A 198 -40.53 -3.91 16.78
#